data_AF-A0ABD0XAP6-F1
#
_entry.id   AF-A0ABD0XAP6-F1
#
_cell.length_a   1.000
_cell.length_b   1.000
_cell.length_c   1.000
_cell.angle_alpha   90.00
_cell.angle_beta   90.00
_cell.angle_gamma   90.00
#
_symmetry.space_group_name_H-M   'P 1'
#
loop_
_entity.id
_entity.type
_entity.pdbx_description
1 polymer ?
#
loop_
_entity_poly.entity_id
_entity_poly.type
_entity_poly.pdbx_seq_one_letter_code
_entity_poly.pdbx_strand_id
1 'polypeptide(L)'
;MAPNVEQQTCEIISCFFDDLESTEVRTQGWPFETDGKDDGDDFDPVIIADKLREVADDLNEEFLKPHITIIQQAAADMVVEEFAHSVDSICKAFVTQKAEVAPEFQLLRASMALGMYVKKTCPEMKTAIQSAMTNFINSRLTHWITQQGGWKEVSTKL
;
A
#
# COMPACT_ATOMS: atom_id res chain seq x y z
N MET A 1 -23.70 1.90 6.08
CA MET A 1 -23.23 1.97 4.68
C MET A 1 -21.81 1.42 4.76
N ALA A 2 -21.54 0.23 4.22
CA ALA A 2 -20.21 -0.36 4.36
C ALA A 2 -19.18 0.62 3.79
N PRO A 3 -18.03 0.83 4.45
CA PRO A 3 -17.04 1.74 3.93
C PRO A 3 -16.61 1.26 2.53
N ASN A 4 -16.62 2.17 1.57
CA ASN A 4 -16.27 1.85 0.20
C ASN A 4 -14.75 1.57 0.16
N VAL A 5 -14.36 0.30 0.04
CA VAL A 5 -12.95 -0.14 -0.01
C VAL A 5 -12.16 0.67 -1.04
N GLU A 6 -12.77 1.06 -2.16
CA GLU A 6 -12.11 1.86 -3.19
C GLU A 6 -11.73 3.27 -2.70
N GLN A 7 -12.63 3.89 -1.92
CA GLN A 7 -12.39 5.19 -1.29
C GLN A 7 -11.33 5.06 -0.20
N GLN A 8 -11.44 4.04 0.66
CA GLN A 8 -10.46 3.75 1.70
C GLN A 8 -9.06 3.54 1.13
N THR A 9 -8.94 2.84 0.00
CA THR A 9 -7.66 2.67 -0.71
C THR A 9 -7.05 4.01 -1.06
N CYS A 10 -7.84 4.96 -1.60
CA CYS A 10 -7.34 6.29 -1.96
C CYS A 10 -6.80 7.05 -0.74
N GLU A 11 -7.52 6.97 0.40
CA GLU A 11 -7.12 7.61 1.66
C GLU A 11 -5.82 6.98 2.22
N ILE A 12 -5.75 5.65 2.25
CA ILE A 12 -4.55 4.92 2.70
C ILE A 12 -3.34 5.24 1.84
N ILE A 13 -3.47 5.22 0.51
CA ILE A 13 -2.36 5.54 -0.40
C ILE A 13 -1.94 7.00 -0.27
N SER A 14 -2.88 7.91 -0.04
CA SER A 14 -2.54 9.31 0.26
C SER A 14 -1.69 9.40 1.53
N CYS A 15 -2.11 8.75 2.62
CA CYS A 15 -1.35 8.70 3.87
C CYS A 15 0.00 7.99 3.72
N PHE A 16 0.08 6.91 2.96
CA PHE A 16 1.30 6.13 2.72
C PHE A 16 2.41 7.00 2.11
N PHE A 17 2.07 7.84 1.13
CA PHE A 17 3.01 8.74 0.47
C PHE A 17 3.23 10.06 1.21
N ASP A 18 2.40 10.40 2.19
CA ASP A 18 2.63 11.58 3.03
C ASP A 18 3.89 11.37 3.86
N ASP A 19 4.79 12.34 3.86
CA ASP A 19 5.93 12.38 4.77
C ASP A 19 5.41 12.91 6.10
N LEU A 20 4.73 12.04 6.84
CA LEU A 20 4.42 12.32 8.23
C LEU A 20 5.74 12.31 9.02
N GLU A 21 6.48 13.42 8.97
CA GLU A 21 7.58 13.79 9.88
C GLU A 21 7.08 13.95 11.34
N SER A 22 6.12 13.15 11.80
CA SER A 22 5.54 13.22 13.14
C SER A 22 5.26 11.85 13.74
N THR A 23 6.11 10.87 13.43
CA THR A 23 6.13 9.55 14.11
C THR A 23 6.77 9.62 15.51
N GLU A 24 7.17 10.79 16.00
CA GLU A 24 7.69 10.93 17.38
C GLU A 24 6.62 11.27 18.44
N VAL A 25 5.34 11.47 18.08
CA VAL A 25 4.29 11.92 19.03
C VAL A 25 3.13 10.94 19.23
N ARG A 26 3.17 9.71 18.67
CA ARG A 26 2.01 8.79 18.78
C ARG A 26 2.17 7.62 19.75
N THR A 27 3.33 7.42 20.37
CA THR A 27 3.54 6.37 21.38
C THR A 27 3.33 6.83 22.83
N GLN A 28 2.88 8.06 23.09
CA GLN A 28 2.52 8.48 24.45
C GLN A 28 1.15 9.15 24.54
N GLY A 29 0.14 8.31 24.78
CA GLY A 29 -0.96 8.56 25.71
C GLY A 29 -1.96 9.67 25.37
N TRP A 30 -3.21 9.27 25.15
CA TRP A 30 -4.29 9.93 25.88
C TRP A 30 -5.45 8.98 26.19
N PRO A 31 -5.95 8.94 27.45
CA PRO A 31 -7.17 8.26 27.80
C PRO A 31 -8.34 9.22 27.51
N PHE A 32 -9.18 8.89 26.54
CA PHE A 32 -10.49 9.50 26.48
C PHE A 32 -11.54 8.44 26.79
N GLU A 33 -11.94 8.42 28.05
CA GLU A 33 -13.22 7.86 28.44
C GLU A 33 -14.31 8.66 27.72
N THR A 34 -14.96 8.03 26.76
CA THR A 34 -16.27 8.47 26.28
C THR A 34 -17.23 7.31 26.44
N ASP A 35 -18.15 7.43 27.38
CA ASP A 35 -19.36 6.58 27.51
C ASP A 35 -20.38 6.92 26.39
N GLY A 36 -19.89 6.94 25.16
CA GLY A 36 -20.68 7.05 23.96
C GLY A 36 -20.62 5.70 23.28
N LYS A 37 -21.76 5.02 23.21
CA LYS A 37 -21.97 3.73 22.54
C LYS A 37 -21.11 3.62 21.26
N ASP A 38 -19.97 2.92 21.41
CA ASP A 38 -19.00 2.63 20.36
C ASP A 38 -19.58 1.56 19.44
N ASP A 39 -20.43 1.99 18.52
CA ASP A 39 -20.77 1.21 17.34
C ASP A 39 -19.64 1.48 16.33
N GLY A 40 -18.53 0.75 16.54
CA GLY A 40 -17.21 1.02 16.01
C GLY A 40 -17.08 1.09 14.49
N ASP A 41 -16.49 2.19 14.03
CA ASP A 41 -15.79 2.29 12.74
C ASP A 41 -14.34 2.66 13.04
N ASP A 42 -13.60 1.66 13.53
CA ASP A 42 -12.17 1.68 13.89
C ASP A 42 -11.31 1.59 12.61
N PHE A 43 -11.56 2.47 11.65
CA PHE A 43 -10.78 2.61 10.43
C PHE A 43 -9.88 3.84 10.52
N ASP A 44 -8.58 3.63 10.67
CA ASP A 44 -7.57 4.69 10.63
C ASP A 44 -6.62 4.47 9.43
N PRO A 45 -6.74 5.30 8.36
CA PRO A 45 -5.91 5.15 7.17
C PRO A 45 -4.43 5.41 7.43
N VAL A 46 -4.09 6.17 8.48
CA VAL A 46 -2.70 6.45 8.85
C VAL A 46 -2.05 5.23 9.48
N ILE A 47 -2.76 4.54 10.40
CA ILE A 47 -2.26 3.31 11.03
C ILE A 47 -2.07 2.21 9.97
N ILE A 48 -3.01 2.07 9.04
CA ILE A 48 -2.91 1.08 7.96
C ILE A 48 -1.76 1.41 7.02
N ALA A 49 -1.62 2.69 6.64
CA ALA A 49 -0.50 3.15 5.83
C ALA A 49 0.85 2.88 6.50
N ASP A 50 0.96 3.06 7.81
CA ASP A 50 2.20 2.80 8.55
C ASP A 50 2.63 1.32 8.48
N LYS A 51 1.69 0.41 8.73
CA LYS A 51 1.93 -1.04 8.58
C LYS A 51 2.32 -1.42 7.16
N LEU A 52 1.71 -0.79 6.15
CA LEU A 52 2.07 -1.00 4.75
C LEU A 52 3.51 -0.53 4.46
N ARG A 53 4.01 0.51 5.15
CA ARG A 53 5.42 0.94 5.03
C ARG A 53 6.35 -0.10 5.65
N GLU A 54 6.02 -0.66 6.81
CA GLU A 54 6.81 -1.74 7.42
C GLU A 54 6.95 -2.95 6.47
N VAL A 55 5.86 -3.32 5.81
CA VAL A 55 5.85 -4.41 4.81
C VAL A 55 6.60 -4.03 3.52
N ALA A 56 6.59 -2.75 3.13
CA ALA A 56 7.31 -2.24 1.97
C ALA A 56 8.84 -2.28 2.17
N ASP A 57 9.31 -1.92 3.37
CA ASP A 57 10.74 -1.90 3.70
C ASP A 57 11.36 -3.31 3.83
N ASP A 58 10.55 -4.36 4.00
CA ASP A 58 11.03 -5.76 4.04
C ASP A 58 11.49 -6.28 2.65
N LEU A 59 11.39 -5.48 1.58
CA LEU A 59 11.69 -5.91 0.20
C LEU A 59 13.02 -5.30 -0.28
N ASN A 60 13.97 -6.16 -0.68
CA ASN A 60 15.32 -5.72 -1.08
C ASN A 60 15.27 -4.82 -2.33
N GLU A 61 15.77 -3.60 -2.17
CA GLU A 61 15.82 -2.54 -3.19
C GLU A 61 16.52 -2.97 -4.48
N GLU A 62 17.46 -3.92 -4.43
CA GLU A 62 18.14 -4.44 -5.62
C GLU A 62 17.18 -5.07 -6.65
N PHE A 63 16.07 -5.66 -6.19
CA PHE A 63 15.05 -6.20 -7.08
C PHE A 63 14.14 -5.11 -7.65
N LEU A 64 14.03 -3.96 -6.98
CA LEU A 64 13.15 -2.86 -7.38
C LEU A 64 13.81 -1.90 -8.39
N LYS A 65 15.14 -1.75 -8.32
CA LYS A 65 15.95 -0.89 -9.21
C LYS A 65 15.62 -1.02 -10.70
N PRO A 66 15.64 -2.21 -11.33
CA PRO A 66 15.39 -2.32 -12.77
C PRO A 66 13.97 -1.87 -13.14
N HIS A 67 12.99 -2.06 -12.27
CA HIS A 67 11.61 -1.66 -12.50
C HIS A 67 11.40 -0.15 -12.42
N ILE A 68 12.12 0.55 -11.54
CA ILE A 68 12.07 2.02 -11.51
C ILE A 68 12.58 2.62 -12.81
N THR A 69 13.70 2.14 -13.35
CA THR A 69 14.24 2.68 -14.60
C THR A 69 13.24 2.54 -15.75
N ILE A 70 12.52 1.42 -15.81
CA ILE A 70 11.46 1.18 -16.79
C ILE A 70 10.31 2.18 -16.59
N ILE A 71 9.83 2.34 -15.35
CA ILE A 71 8.73 3.24 -15.03
C ILE A 71 9.10 4.71 -15.28
N GLN A 72 10.33 5.13 -14.96
CA GLN A 72 10.84 6.48 -15.25
C GLN A 72 10.93 6.78 -16.74
N GLN A 73 11.25 5.76 -17.55
CA GLN A 73 11.35 5.89 -19.02
C GLN A 73 9.99 5.74 -19.71
N ALA A 74 8.97 5.28 -19.00
CA ALA A 74 7.63 5.13 -19.54
C ALA A 74 7.03 6.51 -19.86
N ALA A 75 6.27 6.58 -20.97
CA ALA A 75 5.41 7.74 -21.22
C ALA A 75 4.36 7.84 -20.11
N ALA A 76 3.89 9.06 -19.82
CA ALA A 76 2.93 9.33 -18.75
C ALA A 76 1.71 8.40 -18.79
N ASP A 77 1.18 8.11 -19.99
CA ASP A 77 0.03 7.23 -20.20
C ASP A 77 0.32 5.74 -19.95
N MET A 78 1.60 5.32 -20.00
CA MET A 78 2.03 3.93 -19.78
C MET A 78 2.46 3.64 -18.34
N VAL A 79 2.60 4.66 -17.48
CA VAL A 79 3.08 4.49 -16.09
C VAL A 79 2.22 3.51 -15.29
N VAL A 80 0.90 3.52 -15.51
CA VAL A 80 -0.03 2.61 -14.81
C VAL A 80 0.18 1.16 -15.24
N GLU A 81 0.36 0.92 -16.54
CA GLU A 81 0.58 -0.42 -17.10
C GLU A 81 1.95 -0.97 -16.69
N GLU A 82 3.00 -0.15 -16.81
CA GLU A 82 4.37 -0.53 -16.44
C GLU A 82 4.51 -0.75 -14.94
N PHE A 83 3.78 0.01 -14.11
CA PHE A 83 3.69 -0.25 -12.68
C PHE A 83 3.07 -1.63 -12.41
N ALA A 84 1.92 -1.93 -13.02
CA ALA A 84 1.25 -3.22 -12.85
C ALA A 84 2.11 -4.40 -13.32
N HIS A 85 2.80 -4.26 -14.45
CA HIS A 85 3.74 -5.25 -14.98
C HIS A 85 4.93 -5.47 -14.05
N SER A 86 5.47 -4.38 -13.50
CA SER A 86 6.57 -4.44 -12.53
C SER A 86 6.15 -5.15 -11.25
N VAL A 87 4.98 -4.83 -10.69
CA VAL A 87 4.43 -5.52 -9.52
C VAL A 87 4.25 -7.03 -9.78
N ASP A 88 3.76 -7.42 -10.95
CA ASP A 88 3.59 -8.83 -11.32
C ASP A 88 4.93 -9.58 -11.43
N SER A 89 5.93 -8.95 -12.06
CA SER A 89 7.29 -9.48 -12.15
C SER A 89 7.95 -9.64 -10.78
N ILE A 90 7.81 -8.63 -9.92
CA ILE A 90 8.28 -8.65 -8.52
C ILE A 90 7.57 -9.81 -7.80
N CYS A 91 6.25 -9.85 -7.81
CA CYS A 91 5.46 -10.89 -7.15
C CYS A 91 5.90 -12.30 -7.58
N LYS A 92 6.10 -12.57 -8.88
CA LYS A 92 6.61 -13.86 -9.38
C LYS A 92 7.99 -14.23 -8.81
N ALA A 93 8.89 -13.25 -8.67
CA ALA A 93 10.20 -13.47 -8.07
C ALA A 93 10.12 -13.80 -6.56
N PHE A 94 9.13 -13.24 -5.85
CA PHE A 94 8.94 -13.43 -4.40
C PHE A 94 8.08 -14.64 -4.02
N VAL A 95 7.08 -15.02 -4.83
CA VAL A 95 6.26 -16.23 -4.63
C VAL A 95 7.14 -17.49 -4.59
N THR A 96 8.28 -17.47 -5.29
CA THR A 96 9.27 -18.57 -5.27
C THR A 96 9.97 -18.73 -3.91
N GLN A 97 9.95 -17.71 -3.04
CA GLN A 97 10.65 -17.69 -1.74
C GLN A 97 9.73 -17.86 -0.51
N LYS A 98 8.42 -17.54 -0.61
CA LYS A 98 7.45 -17.66 0.50
C LYS A 98 6.12 -18.27 0.02
N ALA A 99 6.14 -19.59 -0.26
CA ALA A 99 5.01 -20.34 -0.82
C ALA A 99 3.75 -20.43 0.08
N GLU A 100 3.82 -19.96 1.33
CA GLU A 100 2.72 -20.07 2.31
C GLU A 100 1.79 -18.85 2.35
N VAL A 101 2.07 -17.81 1.55
CA VAL A 101 1.31 -16.54 1.59
C VAL A 101 0.39 -16.40 0.39
N ALA A 102 -0.83 -15.88 0.60
CA ALA A 102 -1.81 -15.65 -0.46
C ALA A 102 -1.21 -14.77 -1.60
N PRO A 103 -1.49 -15.10 -2.88
CA PRO A 103 -0.91 -14.37 -4.01
C PRO A 103 -1.32 -12.88 -4.02
N GLU A 104 -2.52 -12.55 -3.56
CA GLU A 104 -3.01 -11.17 -3.43
C GLU A 104 -2.22 -10.37 -2.40
N PHE A 105 -1.80 -11.01 -1.31
CA PHE A 105 -0.96 -10.37 -0.31
C PHE A 105 0.46 -10.12 -0.85
N GLN A 106 1.00 -11.04 -1.65
CA GLN A 106 2.28 -10.83 -2.34
C GLN A 106 2.20 -9.67 -3.34
N LEU A 107 1.10 -9.55 -4.09
CA LEU A 107 0.85 -8.42 -4.99
C LEU A 107 0.75 -7.10 -4.21
N LEU A 108 0.04 -7.08 -3.09
CA LEU A 108 -0.07 -5.91 -2.22
C LEU A 108 1.32 -5.47 -1.74
N ARG A 109 2.10 -6.41 -1.18
CA ARG A 109 3.46 -6.16 -0.69
C ARG A 109 4.39 -5.64 -1.78
N ALA A 110 4.38 -6.27 -2.95
CA ALA A 110 5.17 -5.84 -4.11
C ALA A 110 4.78 -4.41 -4.56
N SER A 111 3.48 -4.09 -4.54
CA SER A 111 2.98 -2.75 -4.86
C SER A 111 3.48 -1.71 -3.87
N MET A 112 3.40 -1.98 -2.56
CA MET A 112 3.85 -1.06 -1.52
C MET A 112 5.36 -0.82 -1.60
N ALA A 113 6.15 -1.88 -1.78
CA ALA A 113 7.60 -1.80 -1.91
C ALA A 113 8.02 -0.95 -3.11
N LEU A 114 7.44 -1.22 -4.29
CA LEU A 114 7.72 -0.45 -5.49
C LEU A 114 7.32 1.02 -5.32
N GLY A 115 6.14 1.28 -4.76
CA GLY A 115 5.65 2.63 -4.47
C GLY A 115 6.58 3.41 -3.53
N MET A 116 7.00 2.79 -2.43
CA MET A 116 7.93 3.37 -1.46
C MET A 116 9.29 3.67 -2.09
N TYR A 117 9.80 2.74 -2.92
CA TYR A 117 11.09 2.93 -3.57
C TYR A 117 11.04 4.05 -4.61
N VAL A 118 9.92 4.21 -5.34
CA VAL A 118 9.72 5.35 -6.23
C VAL A 118 9.58 6.65 -5.45
N LYS A 119 8.86 6.67 -4.31
CA LYS A 119 8.81 7.86 -3.44
C LYS A 119 10.22 8.32 -3.04
N LYS A 120 11.09 7.38 -2.66
CA LYS A 120 12.49 7.67 -2.25
C LYS A 120 13.38 8.13 -3.41
N THR A 121 13.20 7.55 -4.60
CA THR A 121 14.15 7.71 -5.73
C THR A 121 13.71 8.74 -6.77
N CYS A 122 12.39 8.89 -6.97
CA CYS A 122 11.78 9.73 -8.02
C CYS A 122 10.56 10.48 -7.43
N PRO A 123 10.77 11.43 -6.52
CA PRO A 123 9.67 12.14 -5.86
C PRO A 123 8.77 12.91 -6.85
N GLU A 124 9.31 13.29 -8.03
CA GLU A 124 8.56 13.90 -9.13
C GLU A 124 7.44 13.00 -9.70
N MET A 125 7.59 11.67 -9.57
CA MET A 125 6.60 10.69 -10.05
C MET A 125 5.53 10.35 -9.01
N LYS A 126 5.59 10.94 -7.80
CA LYS A 126 4.70 10.62 -6.67
C LYS A 126 3.22 10.57 -7.08
N THR A 127 2.71 11.60 -7.76
CA THR A 127 1.30 11.68 -8.17
C THR A 127 0.91 10.58 -9.15
N ALA A 128 1.78 10.27 -10.11
CA ALA A 128 1.54 9.24 -11.11
C ALA A 128 1.53 7.84 -10.47
N ILE A 129 2.46 7.58 -9.55
CA ILE A 129 2.53 6.31 -8.82
C ILE A 129 1.38 6.15 -7.83
N GLN A 130 0.99 7.21 -7.11
CA GLN A 130 -0.19 7.17 -6.25
C GLN A 130 -1.44 6.75 -7.02
N SER A 131 -1.62 7.32 -8.22
CA SER A 131 -2.72 6.98 -9.12
C SER A 131 -2.62 5.54 -9.62
N ALA A 132 -1.42 5.12 -10.04
CA ALA A 132 -1.17 3.75 -10.51
C ALA A 132 -1.42 2.71 -9.41
N MET A 133 -0.94 2.95 -8.18
CA MET A 133 -1.15 2.08 -7.02
C MET A 133 -2.62 1.99 -6.64
N THR A 134 -3.30 3.13 -6.53
CA THR A 134 -4.73 3.16 -6.20
C THR A 134 -5.54 2.38 -7.22
N ASN A 135 -5.27 2.60 -8.51
CA ASN A 135 -5.95 1.87 -9.58
C ASN A 135 -5.62 0.37 -9.57
N PHE A 136 -4.35 0.01 -9.36
CA PHE A 136 -3.93 -1.39 -9.30
C PHE A 136 -4.62 -2.15 -8.16
N ILE A 137 -4.64 -1.57 -6.97
CA ILE A 137 -5.28 -2.16 -5.79
C ILE A 137 -6.79 -2.22 -5.98
N ASN A 138 -7.40 -1.15 -6.48
CA ASN A 138 -8.84 -1.12 -6.68
C ASN A 138 -9.31 -2.11 -7.77
N SER A 139 -8.50 -2.31 -8.81
CA SER A 139 -8.82 -3.24 -9.90
C SER A 139 -8.56 -4.70 -9.56
N ARG A 140 -7.49 -5.01 -8.79
CA ARG A 140 -7.06 -6.40 -8.56
C ARG A 140 -7.31 -6.91 -7.15
N LEU A 141 -7.30 -6.04 -6.14
CA LEU A 141 -7.28 -6.43 -4.73
C LEU A 141 -8.58 -6.09 -3.99
N THR A 142 -9.44 -5.21 -4.51
CA THR A 142 -10.72 -4.84 -3.84
C THR A 142 -11.55 -6.05 -3.43
N HIS A 143 -11.71 -7.01 -4.34
CA HIS A 143 -12.49 -8.21 -4.06
C HIS A 143 -11.85 -9.03 -2.94
N TRP A 144 -10.53 -9.23 -2.97
CA TRP A 144 -9.80 -9.93 -1.93
C TRP A 144 -9.84 -9.19 -0.58
N ILE A 145 -9.60 -7.87 -0.57
CA ILE A 145 -9.70 -7.03 0.63
C ILE A 145 -11.09 -7.13 1.25
N THR A 146 -12.14 -7.08 0.43
CA THR A 146 -13.53 -7.24 0.88
C THR A 146 -13.76 -8.61 1.50
N GLN A 147 -13.24 -9.69 0.88
CA GLN A 147 -13.31 -11.04 1.42
C GLN A 147 -12.55 -11.21 2.74
N GLN A 148 -11.44 -10.49 2.93
CA GLN A 148 -10.71 -10.50 4.19
C GLN A 148 -11.48 -9.79 5.33
N GLY A 149 -12.54 -9.02 5.01
CA GLY A 149 -13.28 -8.21 5.98
C GLY A 149 -12.93 -6.71 5.92
N GLY A 150 -12.25 -6.27 4.86
CA GLY A 150 -11.86 -4.89 4.62
C GLY A 150 -10.39 -4.62 4.95
N TRP A 151 -9.97 -3.37 4.76
CA TRP A 151 -8.58 -2.95 5.00
C TRP A 151 -8.10 -3.14 6.44
N LYS A 152 -9.01 -3.04 7.40
CA LYS A 152 -8.73 -3.31 8.81
C LYS A 152 -8.19 -4.73 9.01
N GLU A 153 -8.92 -5.74 8.54
CA GLU A 153 -8.55 -7.15 8.66
C GLU A 153 -7.33 -7.53 7.81
N VAL A 154 -7.10 -6.83 6.70
CA VAL A 154 -5.85 -6.97 5.95
C VAL A 154 -4.68 -6.47 6.79
N SER A 155 -4.83 -5.30 7.42
CA SER A 155 -3.77 -4.67 8.21
C SER A 155 -3.38 -5.43 9.48
N THR A 156 -4.26 -6.28 10.03
CA THR A 156 -3.93 -7.11 11.20
C THR A 156 -3.10 -8.34 10.83
N LYS A 157 -2.99 -8.65 9.54
CA LYS A 157 -2.25 -9.79 8.98
C LYS A 157 -0.94 -9.40 8.28
N LEU A 158 -0.68 -8.09 8.18
CA LEU A 158 0.60 -7.50 7.72
C LEU A 158 1.65 -7.66 8.83
#